data_AF-C2JV60-F1
#
_entry.id   AF-C2JV60-F1
#
_cell.length_a   1.000
_cell.length_b   1.000
_cell.length_c   1.000
_cell.angle_alpha   90.00
_cell.angle_beta   90.00
_cell.angle_gamma   90.00
#
_symmetry.space_group_name_H-M   'P 1'
#
loop_
_entity.id
_entity.type
_entity.pdbx_description
1 polymer ?
#
loop_
_entity_poly.entity_id
_entity_poly.type
_entity_poly.pdbx_seq_one_letter_code
_entity_poly.pdbx_strand_id
1 'polypeptide(L)' 'MTKIEKAVSNHEGVENVKVLFNASKVKANFDPEVTSADDLAQVVTGLGYEVENVKVK' A
#
# COMPACT_ATOMS: atom_id res chain seq x y z
N MET A 1 14.10 2.96 -2.03
CA MET A 1 12.76 2.95 -1.40
C MET A 1 12.11 4.30 -1.57
N THR A 2 10.85 4.29 -2.00
CA THR A 2 10.04 5.51 -2.19
C THR A 2 9.32 5.85 -0.88
N LYS A 3 8.79 7.08 -0.75
CA LYS A 3 8.00 7.44 0.44
C LYS A 3 6.80 6.52 0.64
N ILE A 4 6.10 6.22 -0.46
CA ILE A 4 4.96 5.30 -0.49
C ILE A 4 5.38 3.90 -0.04
N GLU A 5 6.43 3.35 -0.67
CA GLU A 5 6.93 2.00 -0.36
C GLU A 5 7.34 1.89 1.11
N LYS A 6 8.03 2.91 1.63
CA LYS A 6 8.46 2.95 3.03
C LYS A 6 7.27 3.01 3.97
N ALA A 7 6.27 3.84 3.71
CA ALA A 7 5.11 3.97 4.59
C ALA A 7 4.27 2.69 4.63
N VAL A 8 3.97 2.12 3.46
CA VAL A 8 3.17 0.90 3.36
C VAL A 8 3.94 -0.28 3.96
N SER A 9 5.26 -0.39 3.72
CA SER A 9 6.06 -1.50 4.27
C SER A 9 6.33 -1.39 5.77
N ASN A 10 6.17 -0.22 6.40
CA ASN A 10 6.25 -0.08 7.85
C ASN A 10 4.90 -0.31 8.54
N HIS A 11 3.82 -0.49 7.78
CA HIS A 11 2.52 -0.81 8.34
C HIS A 11 2.52 -2.25 8.87
N GLU A 12 1.90 -2.46 10.02
CA GLU A 12 1.77 -3.79 10.62
C GLU A 12 1.04 -4.74 9.66
N GLY A 13 1.48 -6.00 9.63
CA GLY A 13 0.94 -7.03 8.74
C GLY A 13 1.42 -6.97 7.29
N VAL A 14 2.23 -6.00 6.88
CA VAL A 14 2.77 -5.91 5.52
C VAL A 14 4.09 -6.64 5.39
N GLU A 15 4.15 -7.62 4.49
CA GLU A 15 5.35 -8.43 4.26
C GLU A 15 6.22 -7.88 3.14
N ASN A 16 5.61 -7.43 2.05
CA ASN A 16 6.35 -6.97 0.87
C ASN A 16 5.57 -5.90 0.11
N VAL A 17 6.28 -4.87 -0.36
CA VAL A 17 5.68 -3.78 -1.13
C VAL A 17 6.49 -3.52 -2.38
N LYS A 18 5.80 -3.30 -3.49
CA LYS A 18 6.38 -2.92 -4.77
C LYS A 18 5.61 -1.78 -5.40
N VAL A 19 6.28 -0.65 -5.57
CA VAL A 19 5.71 0.53 -6.23
C VAL A 19 6.07 0.52 -7.72
N LEU A 20 5.04 0.52 -8.57
CA LEU A 20 5.12 0.48 -10.02
C LEU A 20 4.70 1.85 -10.59
N PHE A 21 5.61 2.83 -10.57
CA PHE A 21 5.31 4.19 -11.08
C PHE A 21 4.89 4.20 -12.55
N ASN A 22 5.53 3.38 -13.40
CA ASN A 22 5.16 3.27 -14.81
C ASN A 22 3.71 2.83 -15.02
N ALA A 23 3.12 2.13 -14.04
CA ALA A 23 1.76 1.64 -14.10
C ALA A 23 0.83 2.34 -13.10
N SER A 24 1.32 3.38 -12.40
CA SER A 24 0.63 4.07 -11.31
C SER A 24 -0.02 3.11 -10.29
N LYS A 25 0.69 2.04 -9.92
CA LYS A 25 0.16 0.98 -9.04
C LYS A 25 1.09 0.68 -7.88
N VAL A 26 0.50 0.36 -6.74
CA VAL A 26 1.22 -0.23 -5.59
C VAL A 26 0.74 -1.67 -5.45
N LYS A 27 1.68 -2.60 -5.32
CA LYS A 27 1.39 -3.99 -4.95
C LYS A 27 1.95 -4.23 -3.56
N ALA A 28 1.09 -4.59 -2.63
CA ALA A 28 1.47 -4.97 -1.28
C ALA A 28 0.99 -6.40 -1.02
N ASN A 29 1.87 -7.20 -0.45
CA ASN A 29 1.52 -8.46 0.20
C ASN A 29 1.35 -8.16 1.68
N PHE A 30 0.21 -8.52 2.22
CA PHE A 30 -0.14 -8.26 3.60
C PHE A 30 -1.00 -9.39 4.16
N ASP A 31 -0.97 -9.52 5.48
CA ASP A 31 -1.80 -10.45 6.22
C ASP A 31 -3.20 -9.84 6.45
N PRO A 32 -4.27 -10.42 5.87
CA PRO A 32 -5.63 -9.91 6.02
C PRO A 32 -6.19 -10.03 7.44
N GLU A 33 -5.56 -10.79 8.33
CA GLU A 33 -5.94 -10.87 9.75
C GLU A 33 -5.39 -9.68 10.56
N VAL A 34 -4.33 -9.02 10.08
CA VAL A 34 -3.63 -7.93 10.77
C VAL A 34 -3.87 -6.57 10.14
N THR A 35 -3.99 -6.51 8.81
CA THR A 35 -4.23 -5.26 8.08
C THR A 35 -5.15 -5.48 6.89
N SER A 36 -5.79 -4.40 6.43
CA SER A 36 -6.69 -4.43 5.28
C SER A 36 -6.16 -3.58 4.14
N ALA A 37 -6.64 -3.85 2.92
CA ALA A 37 -6.28 -3.04 1.78
C ALA A 37 -6.79 -1.59 1.89
N ASP A 38 -7.83 -1.35 2.71
CA ASP A 38 -8.36 -0.01 2.99
C ASP A 38 -7.40 0.77 3.91
N ASP A 39 -6.86 0.13 4.96
CA ASP A 39 -5.83 0.72 5.84
C ASP A 39 -4.59 1.11 5.03
N LEU A 40 -4.13 0.23 4.13
CA LEU A 40 -3.00 0.55 3.27
C LEU A 40 -3.32 1.69 2.29
N ALA A 41 -4.56 1.78 1.80
CA ALA A 41 -4.99 2.90 0.98
C ALA A 41 -5.00 4.22 1.78
N GLN A 42 -5.48 4.19 3.02
CA GLN A 42 -5.46 5.34 3.95
C GLN A 42 -4.03 5.86 4.17
N VAL A 43 -3.05 4.97 4.35
CA VAL A 43 -1.63 5.34 4.48
C VAL A 43 -1.15 6.09 3.23
N VAL A 44 -1.50 5.60 2.04
CA VAL A 44 -1.12 6.24 0.76
C VAL A 44 -1.79 7.61 0.61
N THR A 45 -3.08 7.72 0.98
CA THR A 45 -3.82 8.99 0.98
C THR A 45 -3.31 9.98 1.99
N GLY A 46 -2.90 9.54 3.19
CA GLY A 46 -2.26 10.38 4.21
C GLY A 46 -0.92 10.98 3.76
N LEU A 47 -0.26 10.39 2.75
CA LEU A 47 0.93 10.94 2.12
C LEU A 47 0.62 11.94 0.99
N GLY A 48 -0.64 12.18 0.67
CA GLY A 48 -1.10 13.09 -0.38
C GLY A 48 -1.30 12.43 -1.76
N TYR A 49 -1.43 11.10 -1.81
CA TYR A 49 -1.71 10.37 -3.06
C TYR A 49 -3.13 9.79 -3.05
N GLU A 50 -3.92 10.13 -4.06
CA GLU A 50 -5.27 9.59 -4.21
C GLU A 50 -5.23 8.12 -4.65
N VAL A 51 -6.03 7.26 -4.01
CA VAL A 51 -6.18 5.85 -4.38
C VAL A 51 -7.49 5.68 -5.15
N GLU A 52 -7.40 5.57 -6.47
CA GLU A 52 -8.59 5.45 -7.33
C GLU A 52 -9.28 4.08 -7.21
N ASN A 53 -8.51 3.01 -6.96
CA ASN A 53 -9.08 1.68 -6.88
C ASN A 53 -8.22 0.73 -6.04
N VAL A 54 -8.89 -0.09 -5.24
CA VAL A 54 -8.29 -1.13 -4.42
C VAL A 54 -8.79 -2.49 -4.91
N LYS A 55 -7.86 -3.39 -5.25
CA LYS A 55 -8.20 -4.75 -5.67
C LYS A 55 -7.42 -5.76 -4.85
N VAL A 56 -8.15 -6.48 -4.01
CA VAL A 56 -7.64 -7.63 -3.26
C VAL A 56 -7.90 -8.89 -4.08
N LYS A 57 -6.92 -9.79 -4.14
CA LYS A 57 -7.00 -11.08 -4.82
C LYS A 57 -6.74 -12.19 -3.82
#